data_AF-A0A090BW31-F1
#
_entry.id   AF-A0A090BW31-F1
#
_cell.length_a   1.000
_cell.length_b   1.000
_cell.length_c   1.000
_cell.angle_alpha   90.00
_cell.angle_beta   90.00
_cell.angle_gamma   90.00
#
_symmetry.space_group_name_H-M   'P 1'
#
loop_
_entity.id
_entity.type
_entity.pdbx_description
1 polymer ?
#
loop_
_entity_poly.entity_id
_entity_poly.type
_entity_poly.pdbx_seq_one_letter_code
_entity_poly.pdbx_strand_id
1 'polypeptide(L)' 'MDYHQIITIEPDKRSGKPCIRGMRMTVTDVLEYLASGMTYDEILAEFPDLTYEDIMACLAFAADRERKLAMSKV' A
#
# COMPACT_ATOMS: atom_id res chain seq x y z
N MET A 1 1.82 -12.55 -5.11
CA MET A 1 2.96 -11.71 -4.70
C MET A 1 3.03 -11.74 -3.19
N ASP A 2 4.23 -11.88 -2.62
CA ASP A 2 4.44 -11.74 -1.17
C ASP A 2 4.77 -10.27 -0.86
N TYR A 3 3.82 -9.56 -0.21
CA TYR A 3 3.99 -8.13 0.10
C TYR A 3 4.67 -7.89 1.46
N HIS A 4 4.93 -8.93 2.27
CA HIS A 4 5.36 -8.75 3.67
C HIS A 4 6.75 -8.11 3.82
N GLN A 5 7.58 -8.16 2.78
CA GLN A 5 8.89 -7.49 2.76
C GLN A 5 8.81 -6.01 2.33
N ILE A 6 7.66 -5.60 1.76
CA ILE A 6 7.47 -4.26 1.18
C ILE A 6 6.52 -3.43 2.03
N ILE A 7 5.46 -4.01 2.58
CA ILE A 7 4.53 -3.28 3.45
C ILE A 7 4.92 -3.51 4.91
N THR A 8 5.36 -2.44 5.58
CA THR A 8 5.72 -2.44 7.00
C THR A 8 4.61 -1.81 7.84
N ILE A 9 4.46 -2.31 9.08
CA ILE A 9 3.58 -1.72 10.08
C ILE A 9 4.44 -1.41 11.30
N GLU A 10 4.72 -0.13 11.51
CA GLU A 10 5.57 0.37 12.58
C GLU A 10 4.71 1.26 13.49
N PRO A 11 4.55 0.96 14.80
CA PRO A 11 3.64 1.69 15.69
C PRO A 11 3.88 3.20 15.71
N ASP A 12 5.15 3.63 15.68
CA ASP A 12 5.57 5.03 15.76
C ASP A 12 5.50 5.77 14.40
N LYS A 13 5.15 5.05 13.32
CA LYS A 13 5.11 5.59 11.96
C LYS A 13 3.68 5.70 11.47
N ARG A 14 3.25 6.93 11.15
CA ARG A 14 1.89 7.23 10.65
C ARG A 14 0.78 6.58 11.52
N SER A 15 1.00 6.52 12.84
CA SER A 15 0.07 5.92 13.81
C SER A 15 -0.21 4.43 13.55
N GLY A 16 0.83 3.64 13.21
CA GLY A 16 0.71 2.21 12.96
C GLY A 16 -0.01 1.85 11.66
N LYS A 17 -0.14 2.80 10.72
CA LYS A 17 -0.72 2.51 9.41
C LYS A 17 0.25 1.68 8.55
N PRO A 18 -0.25 0.74 7.73
CA PRO A 18 0.58 0.02 6.75
C PRO A 18 1.25 1.00 5.78
N CYS A 19 2.59 1.00 5.76
CA CYS A 19 3.43 1.87 4.95
C CYS A 19 4.31 1.07 4.01
N ILE A 20 4.72 1.68 2.90
CA ILE A 20 5.76 1.11 2.04
C ILE A 20 7.12 1.18 2.78
N ARG A 21 7.94 0.13 2.65
CA ARG A 21 9.24 -0.02 3.32
C ARG A 21 10.11 1.20 3.04
N GLY A 22 10.78 1.73 4.07
CA GLY A 22 11.64 2.92 3.92
C GLY A 22 10.92 4.24 3.60
N MET A 23 9.61 4.23 3.36
CA MET A 23 8.83 5.42 2.98
C MET A 23 7.77 5.74 4.04
N ARG A 24 7.32 7.00 4.12
CA ARG A 24 6.18 7.40 4.97
C ARG A 24 4.82 7.35 4.24
N MET A 25 4.83 6.92 2.98
CA MET A 25 3.64 6.68 2.17
C MET A 25 2.91 5.44 2.65
N THR A 26 1.61 5.58 2.90
CA THR A 26 0.74 4.51 3.37
C THR A 26 0.12 3.75 2.20
N VAL A 27 -0.32 2.52 2.44
CA VAL A 27 -1.13 1.77 1.47
C VAL A 27 -2.39 2.57 1.09
N THR A 28 -2.99 3.28 2.04
CA THR A 28 -4.16 4.13 1.77
C THR A 28 -3.84 5.26 0.81
N ASP A 29 -2.70 5.94 0.96
CA ASP A 29 -2.33 7.05 0.07
C ASP A 29 -2.27 6.56 -1.39
N VAL A 30 -1.61 5.41 -1.65
CA VAL A 30 -1.55 4.81 -3.01
C VAL A 30 -2.93 4.48 -3.56
N LEU A 31 -3.81 3.90 -2.73
CA LEU A 31 -5.18 3.56 -3.15
C LEU A 31 -6.03 4.82 -3.43
N GLU A 32 -5.83 5.91 -2.68
CA GLU A 32 -6.50 7.18 -2.91
C GLU A 32 -6.06 7.84 -4.23
N TYR A 33 -4.77 7.77 -4.59
CA TYR A 33 -4.29 8.23 -5.90
C TYR A 33 -4.90 7.41 -7.05
N LEU A 34 -4.96 6.09 -6.91
CA LEU A 34 -5.62 5.25 -7.91
C LEU A 34 -7.12 5.54 -8.01
N ALA A 35 -7.78 5.76 -6.87
CA ALA A 35 -9.21 6.09 -6.83
C ALA A 35 -9.52 7.48 -7.40
N SER A 36 -8.56 8.42 -7.38
CA SER A 36 -8.69 9.73 -8.03
C SER A 36 -8.55 9.66 -9.56
N GLY A 37 -8.14 8.50 -10.09
CA GLY A 37 -7.99 8.26 -11.52
C GLY A 37 -6.56 8.38 -12.03
N MET A 38 -5.56 8.57 -11.15
CA MET A 38 -4.17 8.57 -11.57
C MET A 38 -3.76 7.18 -12.08
N THR A 39 -2.99 7.18 -13.16
CA THR A 39 -2.35 5.99 -13.70
C THR A 39 -1.11 5.61 -12.90
N TYR A 40 -0.66 4.36 -13.03
CA TYR A 40 0.58 3.92 -12.37
C TYR A 40 1.79 4.76 -12.78
N ASP A 41 1.90 5.11 -14.07
CA ASP A 41 3.01 5.91 -14.58
C ASP A 41 3.02 7.33 -14.02
N GLU A 42 1.84 7.95 -13.85
CA GLU A 42 1.72 9.28 -13.22
C GLU A 42 2.15 9.24 -11.74
N ILE A 43 1.72 8.21 -11.00
CA ILE A 43 2.12 8.02 -9.60
C ILE A 43 3.64 7.83 -9.51
N LEU A 44 4.23 7.00 -10.37
CA LEU A 44 5.68 6.76 -10.37
C LEU A 44 6.48 7.99 -10.80
N ALA A 45 5.93 8.83 -11.68
CA ALA A 45 6.53 10.10 -12.07
C ALA A 45 6.51 11.13 -10.93
N GLU A 46 5.44 11.17 -10.13
CA GLU A 46 5.31 12.08 -8.98
C GLU A 46 6.13 11.60 -7.77
N PHE A 47 6.31 10.29 -7.62
CA PHE A 47 7.05 9.67 -6.52
C PHE A 47 8.19 8.78 -7.04
N PRO A 48 9.36 9.35 -7.41
CA PRO A 48 10.46 8.58 -8.02
C PRO A 48 11.07 7.48 -7.15
N ASP A 49 10.91 7.57 -5.83
CA ASP A 49 11.34 6.54 -4.88
C ASP A 49 10.39 5.33 -4.83
N LEU A 50 9.19 5.48 -5.39
CA LEU A 50 8.20 4.42 -5.50
C LEU A 50 8.52 3.55 -6.71
N THR A 51 8.39 2.24 -6.56
CA THR A 51 8.49 1.30 -7.67
C THR A 51 7.13 0.72 -8.04
N TYR A 52 7.01 0.20 -9.26
CA TYR A 52 5.82 -0.53 -9.68
C TYR A 52 5.52 -1.72 -8.74
N GLU A 53 6.57 -2.38 -8.24
CA GLU A 53 6.45 -3.46 -7.27
C GLU A 53 5.84 -2.98 -5.94
N ASP A 54 6.17 -1.78 -5.49
CA ASP A 54 5.56 -1.18 -4.29
C ASP A 54 4.06 -0.93 -4.47
N ILE A 55 3.63 -0.45 -5.65
CA ILE A 55 2.20 -0.29 -5.99
C ILE A 55 1.50 -1.65 -5.98
N MET A 56 2.10 -2.68 -6.58
CA MET A 56 1.54 -4.03 -6.58
C MET A 56 1.44 -4.61 -5.16
N ALA A 57 2.42 -4.33 -4.30
CA ALA A 57 2.40 -4.72 -2.90
C ALA A 57 1.25 -4.05 -2.13
N CYS A 58 0.97 -2.76 -2.39
CA CYS A 58 -0.19 -2.06 -1.82
C CYS A 58 -1.52 -2.74 -2.21
N LEU A 59 -1.70 -3.08 -3.49
CA LEU A 59 -2.90 -3.77 -3.97
C LEU A 59 -3.04 -5.17 -3.36
N ALA A 60 -1.95 -5.93 -3.31
CA ALA A 60 -1.93 -7.27 -2.72
C ALA A 60 -2.26 -7.25 -1.23
N PHE A 61 -1.70 -6.28 -0.48
CA PHE A 61 -2.02 -6.06 0.93
C PHE A 61 -3.52 -5.75 1.12
N ALA A 62 -4.07 -4.86 0.30
CA ALA A 62 -5.48 -4.47 0.38
C ALA A 62 -6.41 -5.67 0.13
N ALA A 63 -6.12 -6.48 -0.89
CA ALA A 63 -6.88 -7.69 -1.20
C ALA A 63 -6.82 -8.73 -0.06
N ASP A 64 -5.64 -8.97 0.52
CA ASP A 64 -5.50 -9.88 1.66
C ASP A 64 -6.25 -9.37 2.90
N ARG A 65 -6.14 -8.06 3.20
CA ARG A 65 -6.84 -7.44 4.33
C ARG A 65 -8.36 -7.57 4.18
N GLU A 66 -8.90 -7.32 2.99
CA GLU A 66 -10.33 -7.46 2.73
C GLU A 66 -10.79 -8.91 2.90
N ARG A 67 -10.03 -9.87 2.37
CA ARG A 67 -10.29 -11.30 2.57
C ARG A 67 -10.29 -11.68 4.06
N LYS A 68 -9.32 -11.20 4.84
CA LYS A 68 -9.25 -11.45 6.28
C LYS A 68 -10.44 -10.85 7.04
N LEU A 69 -10.87 -9.64 6.68
CA LEU A 69 -12.07 -9.00 7.25
C LEU A 69 -13.34 -9.79 6.95
N ALA A 70 -13.46 -10.36 5.75
CA ALA A 70 -14.59 -11.22 5.39
C ALA A 70 -14.61 -12.53 6.20
N MET A 71 -13.44 -13.13 6.46
CA MET A 71 -13.32 -14.38 7.23
C MET A 71 -13.49 -14.22 8.75
N SER A 72 -13.25 -13.02 9.28
CA SER A 72 -13.36 -12.72 10.72
C SER A 72 -14.75 -12.30 11.17
N LYS A 73 -15.75 -12.31 10.28
CA LYS A 73 -17.17 -12.06 10.56
C LYS A 73 -17.99 -13.33 10.88
N VAL A 74 -17.33 -14.43 11.26
CA VAL A 74 -17.99 -15.68 11.72
C VAL A 74 -17.87 -15.82 13.23
#